data_AF-A0A0R1V2Y9-F1
#
_entry.id   AF-A0A0R1V2Y9-F1
#
_cell.length_a   1.000
_cell.length_b   1.000
_cell.length_c   1.000
_cell.angle_alpha   90.00
_cell.angle_beta   90.00
_cell.angle_gamma   90.00
#
_symmetry.space_group_name_H-M   'P 1'
#
loop_
_entity.id
_entity.type
_entity.pdbx_description
1 polymer ?
#
loop_
_entity_poly.entity_id
_entity_poly.type
_entity_poly.pdbx_seq_one_letter_code
_entity_poly.pdbx_strand_id
1 'polypeptide(L)'
;MKFWKKATAAAAGVLLLAGLAGCSSSSASSKKASSSSVKQTTVTLWAGGSQNVKDGMSKIVSAFNASPEGKKYHLNLEFILSGTSAASLQDRLVAAKKAGQKKTNYDLILASDSDYAAYTQLGGKSIFEKYDKSQISNLKNDKATISAGKGYLVPYRGTTVVLAYDSAKVKNPPKTAKELYAWIKANPGKFAYNTPESGGAGAAFVQTAVYNYLPKAALTSSDTKWANQWNKGLSLLKSLNSSMYKSGGKVVYPNKNQGTMDLLANGQVEMIPAWQDMTTMALTAGTLPKTVKMTQISPAFTGNLDSLVIPSIGSNKKGAEAVMNFMLSKKAQNILVDTMAAIPVIDQKEITSDNLKYIKGLNAKDFRFSSTGNLATQLIQKWDSEIGNGVK
;
A
#
# COMPACT_ATOMS: atom_id res chain seq x y z
N MET A 1 -36.35 45.87 -7.89
CA MET A 1 -37.73 45.32 -7.72
C MET A 1 -37.72 44.39 -6.52
N LYS A 2 -38.79 44.44 -5.73
CA LYS A 2 -38.87 44.05 -4.32
C LYS A 2 -38.75 42.53 -4.08
N PHE A 3 -37.98 42.18 -3.05
CA PHE A 3 -38.02 40.89 -2.36
C PHE A 3 -39.33 40.77 -1.56
N TRP A 4 -39.95 39.58 -1.60
CA TRP A 4 -41.06 39.23 -0.70
C TRP A 4 -40.70 38.02 0.17
N LYS A 5 -40.72 38.27 1.48
CA LYS A 5 -40.67 37.27 2.56
C LYS A 5 -41.97 36.46 2.57
N LYS A 6 -41.88 35.16 2.85
CA LYS A 6 -42.96 34.43 3.53
C LYS A 6 -42.38 33.54 4.64
N ALA A 7 -42.83 33.84 5.85
CA ALA A 7 -42.69 33.02 7.05
C ALA A 7 -43.87 32.03 7.12
N THR A 8 -43.65 30.87 7.72
CA THR A 8 -44.68 29.96 8.25
C THR A 8 -44.02 29.23 9.43
N ALA A 9 -44.32 29.60 10.67
CA ALA A 9 -45.48 29.24 11.49
C ALA A 9 -45.31 27.88 12.18
N ALA A 10 -45.06 27.95 13.49
CA ALA A 10 -45.06 26.85 14.44
C ALA A 10 -46.50 26.43 14.78
N ALA A 11 -46.71 25.15 15.06
CA ALA A 11 -47.90 24.65 15.73
C ALA A 11 -47.50 23.63 16.80
N ALA A 12 -47.98 23.87 18.02
CA ALA A 12 -47.83 23.03 19.21
C ALA A 12 -49.18 22.42 19.59
N GLY A 13 -49.16 21.30 20.31
CA GLY A 13 -50.31 20.63 20.93
C GLY A 13 -50.32 19.13 20.61
N VAL A 14 -50.60 18.18 21.51
CA VAL A 14 -51.29 18.22 22.82
C VAL A 14 -50.83 17.00 23.64
N LEU A 15 -50.68 17.20 24.96
CA LEU A 15 -50.51 16.18 26.00
C LEU A 15 -51.82 15.41 26.25
N LEU A 16 -51.73 14.08 26.42
CA LEU A 16 -52.75 13.29 27.12
C LEU A 16 -52.06 12.35 28.12
N LEU A 17 -52.29 12.65 29.41
CA LEU A 17 -52.01 11.82 30.58
C LEU A 17 -53.34 11.20 31.03
N ALA A 18 -53.37 9.89 31.23
CA ALA A 18 -54.29 9.23 32.16
C ALA A 18 -53.64 7.94 32.64
N GLY A 19 -53.28 7.90 33.93
CA GLY A 19 -52.77 6.71 34.60
C GLY A 19 -53.89 5.82 35.11
N LEU A 20 -53.52 4.64 35.60
CA LEU A 20 -54.19 3.95 36.70
C LEU A 20 -53.17 3.03 37.39
N ALA A 21 -53.12 3.15 38.71
CA ALA A 21 -52.26 2.42 39.62
C ALA A 21 -52.80 1.01 39.87
N GLY A 22 -51.89 0.07 40.15
CA GLY A 22 -52.20 -1.24 40.71
C GLY A 22 -50.97 -1.82 41.39
N CYS A 23 -50.91 -1.70 42.72
CA CYS A 23 -49.89 -2.31 43.56
C CYS A 23 -50.08 -3.83 43.62
N SER A 24 -48.98 -4.59 43.54
CA SER A 24 -48.83 -5.88 44.20
C SER A 24 -47.35 -6.20 44.34
N SER A 25 -46.94 -6.28 45.61
CA SER A 25 -45.61 -6.66 46.08
C SER A 25 -45.40 -8.17 45.97
N SER A 26 -44.37 -8.59 45.25
CA SER A 26 -43.74 -9.90 45.48
C SER A 26 -42.24 -9.77 45.25
N SER A 27 -41.52 -9.80 46.37
CA SER A 27 -40.08 -9.91 46.47
C SER A 27 -39.61 -11.23 45.86
N ALA A 28 -39.01 -11.16 44.67
CA ALA A 28 -38.15 -12.23 44.15
C ALA A 28 -36.73 -11.66 44.00
N SER A 29 -35.87 -12.04 44.95
CA SER A 29 -34.43 -11.82 44.87
C SER A 29 -33.86 -12.66 43.72
N SER A 30 -33.91 -12.14 42.50
CA SER A 30 -33.06 -12.63 41.43
C SER A 30 -31.73 -11.92 41.52
N LYS A 31 -30.69 -12.61 42.03
CA LYS A 31 -29.30 -12.20 41.85
C LYS A 31 -29.06 -12.01 40.36
N LYS A 32 -29.09 -10.76 39.88
CA LYS A 32 -28.56 -10.39 38.57
C LYS A 32 -27.08 -10.73 38.62
N ALA A 33 -26.69 -11.81 37.95
CA ALA A 33 -25.31 -12.01 37.58
C ALA A 33 -24.87 -10.78 36.79
N SER A 34 -24.12 -9.91 37.45
CA SER A 34 -23.37 -8.85 36.79
C SER A 34 -22.33 -9.52 35.91
N SER A 35 -22.71 -9.88 34.68
CA SER A 35 -21.74 -10.01 33.63
C SER A 35 -21.21 -8.61 33.41
N SER A 36 -20.05 -8.29 33.99
CA SER A 36 -19.29 -7.10 33.65
C SER A 36 -18.89 -7.22 32.17
N SER A 37 -19.79 -6.85 31.27
CA SER A 37 -19.45 -6.71 29.85
C SER A 37 -18.39 -5.63 29.79
N VAL A 38 -17.14 -6.02 29.54
CA VAL A 38 -16.07 -5.08 29.26
C VAL A 38 -16.58 -4.17 28.16
N LYS A 39 -16.70 -2.86 28.44
CA LYS A 39 -17.22 -1.90 27.47
C LYS A 39 -16.28 -1.89 26.27
N GLN A 40 -16.74 -2.44 25.16
CA GLN A 40 -15.99 -2.46 23.90
C GLN A 40 -15.78 -1.02 23.43
N THR A 41 -14.54 -0.68 23.05
CA THR A 41 -14.21 0.65 22.51
C THR A 41 -13.95 0.56 21.02
N THR A 42 -14.39 1.57 20.26
CA THR A 42 -14.14 1.62 18.82
C THR A 42 -12.71 2.05 18.53
N VAL A 43 -12.09 1.40 17.56
CA VAL A 43 -10.80 1.77 16.95
C VAL A 43 -11.06 2.00 15.48
N THR A 44 -10.73 3.17 14.96
CA THR A 44 -10.94 3.47 13.54
C THR A 44 -9.61 3.38 12.79
N LEU A 45 -9.55 2.45 11.83
CA LEU A 45 -8.48 2.35 10.85
C LEU A 45 -8.85 3.18 9.62
N TRP A 46 -8.04 4.18 9.30
CA TRP A 46 -8.13 4.89 8.04
C TRP A 46 -7.16 4.31 7.02
N ALA A 47 -7.68 4.02 5.84
CA ALA A 47 -6.90 3.46 4.74
C ALA A 47 -7.22 4.20 3.44
N GLY A 48 -6.26 4.23 2.53
CA GLY A 48 -6.47 4.63 1.14
C GLY A 48 -5.84 3.62 0.21
N GLY A 49 -6.39 3.47 -1.00
CA GLY A 49 -5.81 2.57 -2.00
C GLY A 49 -6.81 2.05 -3.02
N SER A 50 -6.38 1.04 -3.77
CA SER A 50 -7.18 0.32 -4.74
C SER A 50 -8.17 -0.66 -4.07
N GLN A 51 -9.13 -1.17 -4.86
CA GLN A 51 -10.21 -2.04 -4.36
C GLN A 51 -9.70 -3.29 -3.63
N ASN A 52 -8.62 -3.92 -4.10
CA ASN A 52 -8.01 -5.07 -3.42
C ASN A 52 -7.51 -4.75 -2.00
N VAL A 53 -7.02 -3.52 -1.75
CA VAL A 53 -6.64 -3.07 -0.41
C VAL A 53 -7.89 -2.96 0.47
N LYS A 54 -8.98 -2.40 -0.06
CA LYS A 54 -10.27 -2.31 0.65
C LYS A 54 -10.80 -3.69 1.04
N ASP A 55 -10.78 -4.64 0.12
CA ASP A 55 -11.28 -6.00 0.34
C ASP A 55 -10.42 -6.76 1.36
N GLY A 56 -9.09 -6.65 1.23
CA GLY A 56 -8.14 -7.25 2.18
C GLY A 56 -8.33 -6.68 3.59
N MET A 57 -8.41 -5.35 3.73
CA MET A 57 -8.63 -4.70 5.02
C MET A 57 -10.00 -5.02 5.61
N SER A 58 -11.05 -5.14 4.79
CA SER A 58 -12.38 -5.54 5.27
C SER A 58 -12.34 -6.94 5.88
N LYS A 59 -11.63 -7.89 5.26
CA LYS A 59 -11.42 -9.24 5.82
C LYS A 59 -10.58 -9.21 7.11
N ILE A 60 -9.57 -8.34 7.18
CA ILE A 60 -8.81 -8.12 8.42
C ILE A 60 -9.71 -7.59 9.53
N VAL A 61 -10.57 -6.61 9.24
CA VAL A 61 -11.53 -6.05 10.20
C VAL A 61 -12.44 -7.13 10.75
N SER A 62 -13.05 -7.94 9.87
CA SER A 62 -13.88 -9.07 10.31
C SER A 62 -13.09 -10.06 11.16
N ALA A 63 -11.86 -10.40 10.77
CA ALA A 63 -11.04 -11.36 11.49
C ALA A 63 -10.54 -10.85 12.85
N PHE A 64 -10.26 -9.55 12.97
CA PHE A 64 -9.90 -8.87 14.21
C PHE A 64 -11.09 -8.80 15.16
N ASN A 65 -12.26 -8.38 14.67
CA ASN A 65 -13.48 -8.27 15.47
C ASN A 65 -13.95 -9.64 16.01
N ALA A 66 -13.66 -10.73 15.28
CA ALA A 66 -13.90 -12.09 15.74
C ALA A 66 -12.79 -12.67 16.65
N SER A 67 -11.70 -11.93 16.88
CA SER A 67 -10.59 -12.37 17.73
C SER A 67 -10.86 -12.12 19.22
N PRO A 68 -10.05 -12.68 20.15
CA PRO A 68 -10.16 -12.35 21.58
C PRO A 68 -10.06 -10.85 21.89
N GLU A 69 -9.23 -10.10 21.16
CA GLU A 69 -9.13 -8.64 21.32
C GLU A 69 -10.38 -7.92 20.81
N GLY A 70 -11.10 -8.55 19.87
CA GLY A 70 -12.42 -8.11 19.41
C GLY A 70 -13.45 -7.95 20.54
N LYS A 71 -13.27 -8.64 21.68
CA LYS A 71 -14.13 -8.47 22.86
C LYS A 71 -13.92 -7.12 23.56
N LYS A 72 -12.74 -6.53 23.44
CA LYS A 72 -12.36 -5.23 24.06
C LYS A 72 -12.42 -4.09 23.06
N TYR A 73 -12.14 -4.37 21.80
CA TYR A 73 -12.00 -3.38 20.74
C TYR A 73 -12.86 -3.74 19.53
N HIS A 74 -13.61 -2.78 19.00
CA HIS A 74 -14.29 -2.89 17.72
C HIS A 74 -13.52 -2.13 16.66
N LEU A 75 -12.93 -2.82 15.69
CA LEU A 75 -12.25 -2.20 14.56
C LEU A 75 -13.28 -1.78 13.51
N ASN A 76 -13.29 -0.48 13.18
CA ASN A 76 -13.99 0.10 12.05
C ASN A 76 -12.99 0.47 10.94
N LEU A 77 -13.40 0.34 9.68
CA LEU A 77 -12.60 0.73 8.53
C LEU A 77 -13.21 1.95 7.84
N GLU A 78 -12.48 3.04 7.82
CA GLU A 78 -12.74 4.19 6.96
C GLU A 78 -11.80 4.13 5.75
N PHE A 79 -12.36 4.13 4.55
CA PHE A 79 -11.58 3.85 3.33
C PHE A 79 -11.76 4.92 2.26
N ILE A 80 -10.64 5.43 1.73
CA ILE A 80 -10.60 6.38 0.61
C ILE A 80 -10.13 5.63 -0.65
N LEU A 81 -11.06 5.38 -1.57
CA LEU A 81 -10.74 4.69 -2.83
C LEU A 81 -9.90 5.60 -3.75
N SER A 82 -8.81 5.06 -4.29
CA SER A 82 -7.97 5.74 -5.28
C SER A 82 -8.76 6.09 -6.55
N GLY A 83 -8.42 7.22 -7.17
CA GLY A 83 -9.09 7.70 -8.39
C GLY A 83 -10.41 8.46 -8.15
N THR A 84 -10.74 8.75 -6.89
CA THR A 84 -11.87 9.63 -6.53
C THR A 84 -11.40 11.07 -6.34
N SER A 85 -12.32 12.05 -6.43
CA SER A 85 -12.05 13.47 -6.15
C SER A 85 -11.91 13.79 -4.66
N ALA A 86 -11.92 12.77 -3.79
CA ALA A 86 -11.78 12.92 -2.36
C ALA A 86 -10.37 13.39 -2.00
N ALA A 87 -10.26 14.34 -1.07
CA ALA A 87 -8.97 14.75 -0.51
C ALA A 87 -8.22 13.53 0.06
N SER A 88 -6.89 13.48 -0.15
CA SER A 88 -6.05 12.38 0.30
C SER A 88 -6.07 12.23 1.82
N LEU A 89 -5.77 11.02 2.32
CA LEU A 89 -5.64 10.80 3.77
C LEU A 89 -4.54 11.69 4.36
N GLN A 90 -3.48 11.95 3.59
CA GLN A 90 -2.38 12.81 4.01
C GLN A 90 -2.83 14.25 4.24
N ASP A 91 -3.54 14.82 3.27
CA ASP A 91 -4.02 16.20 3.37
C ASP A 91 -4.99 16.35 4.54
N ARG A 92 -5.93 15.39 4.70
CA ARG A 92 -6.89 15.40 5.80
C ARG A 92 -6.20 15.36 7.16
N LEU A 93 -5.24 14.46 7.35
CA LEU A 93 -4.56 14.30 8.62
C LEU A 93 -3.64 15.49 8.94
N VAL A 94 -2.88 15.97 7.95
CA VAL A 94 -2.01 17.16 8.10
C VAL A 94 -2.85 18.39 8.41
N ALA A 95 -3.99 18.58 7.73
CA ALA A 95 -4.89 19.70 7.99
C ALA A 95 -5.50 19.62 9.40
N ALA A 96 -6.00 18.45 9.81
CA ALA A 96 -6.54 18.23 11.16
C ALA A 96 -5.50 18.51 12.24
N LYS A 97 -4.25 18.07 12.04
CA LYS A 97 -3.13 18.35 12.94
C LYS A 97 -2.82 19.84 13.01
N LYS A 98 -2.73 20.53 11.87
CA LYS A 98 -2.45 21.98 11.80
C LYS A 98 -3.57 22.83 12.40
N ALA A 99 -4.82 22.36 12.31
CA ALA A 99 -5.98 22.96 12.97
C ALA A 99 -6.01 22.72 14.49
N GLY A 100 -5.02 22.03 15.06
CA GLY A 100 -4.91 21.80 16.50
C GLY A 100 -5.92 20.79 17.04
N GLN A 101 -6.53 19.96 16.18
CA GLN A 101 -7.48 18.94 16.62
C GLN A 101 -6.81 17.93 17.55
N LYS A 102 -7.59 17.45 18.54
CA LYS A 102 -7.19 16.43 19.52
C LYS A 102 -8.32 15.42 19.66
N LYS A 103 -8.01 14.15 19.92
CA LYS A 103 -8.99 13.07 20.16
C LYS A 103 -9.99 12.87 19.00
N THR A 104 -9.46 12.79 17.80
CA THR A 104 -10.19 12.43 16.57
C THR A 104 -10.35 10.91 16.45
N ASN A 105 -11.08 10.47 15.41
CA ASN A 105 -11.14 9.07 15.01
C ASN A 105 -9.97 8.65 14.08
N TYR A 106 -8.90 9.44 13.94
CA TYR A 106 -7.68 8.98 13.28
C TYR A 106 -6.85 8.14 14.27
N ASP A 107 -7.39 7.00 14.73
CA ASP A 107 -6.73 6.16 15.73
C ASP A 107 -5.54 5.39 15.14
N LEU A 108 -5.70 4.92 13.91
CA LEU A 108 -4.71 4.14 13.18
C LEU A 108 -4.82 4.44 11.68
N ILE A 109 -3.70 4.54 10.98
CA ILE A 109 -3.71 4.68 9.52
C ILE A 109 -2.82 3.65 8.85
N LEU A 110 -3.16 3.31 7.60
CA LEU A 110 -2.22 2.69 6.68
C LEU A 110 -1.28 3.75 6.11
N ALA A 111 0.02 3.47 6.18
CA ALA A 111 1.08 4.28 5.58
C ALA A 111 2.25 3.37 5.22
N SER A 112 2.96 3.66 4.14
CA SER A 112 4.27 3.07 3.88
C SER A 112 5.38 3.80 4.65
N ASP A 113 6.57 3.22 4.66
CA ASP A 113 7.78 3.91 5.10
C ASP A 113 8.09 5.15 4.24
N SER A 114 7.71 5.16 2.96
CA SER A 114 7.80 6.34 2.09
C SER A 114 6.78 7.41 2.49
N ASP A 115 5.54 7.01 2.79
CA ASP A 115 4.50 7.93 3.25
C ASP A 115 4.90 8.59 4.56
N TYR A 116 5.45 7.83 5.52
CA TYR A 116 5.89 8.37 6.81
C TYR A 116 6.86 9.54 6.64
N ALA A 117 7.81 9.45 5.71
CA ALA A 117 8.72 10.56 5.40
C ALA A 117 7.95 11.79 4.89
N ALA A 118 7.00 11.62 3.98
CA ALA A 118 6.19 12.71 3.46
C ALA A 118 5.28 13.35 4.52
N TYR A 119 4.60 12.53 5.35
CA TYR A 119 3.78 13.00 6.46
C TYR A 119 4.58 13.83 7.46
N THR A 120 5.77 13.37 7.83
CA THR A 120 6.62 14.08 8.80
C THR A 120 7.24 15.35 8.22
N GLN A 121 7.47 15.41 6.90
CA GLN A 121 7.87 16.62 6.21
C GLN A 121 6.76 17.69 6.22
N LEU A 122 5.51 17.30 5.98
CA LEU A 122 4.37 18.23 5.84
C LEU A 122 3.73 18.63 7.19
N GLY A 123 3.66 17.69 8.12
CA GLY A 123 2.98 17.82 9.41
C GLY A 123 3.91 17.89 10.63
N GLY A 124 5.22 17.79 10.41
CA GLY A 124 6.23 17.71 11.46
C GLY A 124 6.33 16.31 12.10
N LYS A 125 7.44 16.03 12.79
CA LYS A 125 7.70 14.73 13.43
C LYS A 125 6.65 14.34 14.48
N SER A 126 5.96 15.30 15.07
CA SER A 126 4.91 15.08 16.08
C SER A 126 3.55 14.73 15.49
N ILE A 127 3.42 14.56 14.16
CA ILE A 127 2.18 14.08 13.53
C ILE A 127 1.85 12.65 13.95
N PHE A 128 2.85 11.85 14.32
CA PHE A 128 2.69 10.48 14.78
C PHE A 128 3.17 10.28 16.21
N GLU A 129 2.62 9.27 16.87
CA GLU A 129 3.06 8.79 18.18
C GLU A 129 3.79 7.45 18.05
N LYS A 130 4.78 7.24 18.94
CA LYS A 130 5.43 5.94 19.08
C LYS A 130 4.46 4.94 19.67
N TYR A 131 4.46 3.71 19.15
CA TYR A 131 3.79 2.59 19.80
C TYR A 131 4.61 2.11 21.01
N ASP A 132 3.92 1.52 21.98
CA ASP A 132 4.54 0.79 23.08
C ASP A 132 4.80 -0.66 22.65
N LYS A 133 6.08 -1.03 22.55
CA LYS A 133 6.52 -2.40 22.19
C LYS A 133 5.94 -3.46 23.11
N SER A 134 5.72 -3.16 24.39
CA SER A 134 5.18 -4.12 25.36
C SER A 134 3.73 -4.51 25.06
N GLN A 135 2.99 -3.66 24.33
CA GLN A 135 1.60 -3.90 23.94
C GLN A 135 1.48 -4.72 22.64
N ILE A 136 2.60 -4.93 21.93
CA ILE A 136 2.62 -5.60 20.61
C ILE A 136 3.52 -6.83 20.68
N SER A 137 3.08 -7.85 21.40
CA SER A 137 3.85 -9.09 21.64
C SER A 137 4.26 -9.84 20.36
N ASN A 138 3.50 -9.70 19.27
CA ASN A 138 3.82 -10.27 17.97
C ASN A 138 4.93 -9.52 17.21
N LEU A 139 5.46 -8.39 17.71
CA LEU A 139 6.64 -7.75 17.12
C LEU A 139 7.85 -8.70 17.03
N LYS A 140 7.94 -9.69 17.92
CA LYS A 140 8.98 -10.74 17.86
C LYS A 140 8.93 -11.58 16.58
N ASN A 141 7.78 -11.62 15.91
CA ASN A 141 7.57 -12.36 14.67
C ASN A 141 7.97 -11.54 13.44
N ASP A 142 8.06 -10.20 13.56
CA ASP A 142 8.40 -9.30 12.46
C ASP A 142 9.84 -9.56 11.96
N LYS A 143 9.96 -9.77 10.66
CA LYS A 143 11.20 -10.02 9.92
C LYS A 143 11.52 -8.88 8.94
N ALA A 144 10.65 -7.89 8.82
CA ALA A 144 10.86 -6.77 7.93
C ALA A 144 11.85 -5.76 8.54
N THR A 145 12.52 -4.99 7.68
CA THR A 145 13.41 -3.91 8.11
C THR A 145 12.86 -2.60 7.57
N ILE A 146 12.29 -1.80 8.47
CA ILE A 146 11.75 -0.48 8.14
C ILE A 146 12.88 0.52 7.86
N SER A 147 12.78 1.22 6.73
CA SER A 147 13.79 2.19 6.30
C SER A 147 13.62 3.58 6.92
N ALA A 148 12.39 3.99 7.23
CA ALA A 148 12.06 5.25 7.89
C ALA A 148 10.89 5.04 8.86
N GLY A 149 10.86 5.71 10.01
CA GLY A 149 9.74 5.56 10.98
C GLY A 149 9.87 4.40 11.97
N LYS A 150 11.10 3.93 12.24
CA LYS A 150 11.37 2.92 13.28
C LYS A 150 10.79 3.36 14.64
N GLY A 151 9.99 2.48 15.26
CA GLY A 151 9.29 2.74 16.52
C GLY A 151 7.96 3.49 16.38
N TYR A 152 7.59 3.88 15.16
CA TYR A 152 6.27 4.45 14.84
C TYR A 152 5.47 3.51 13.94
N LEU A 153 6.12 2.91 12.95
CA LEU A 153 5.51 2.01 11.99
C LEU A 153 5.61 0.55 12.44
N VAL A 154 4.51 -0.18 12.23
CA VAL A 154 4.47 -1.65 12.29
C VAL A 154 4.17 -2.16 10.88
N PRO A 155 5.10 -2.85 10.20
CA PRO A 155 4.89 -3.30 8.84
C PRO A 155 3.88 -4.45 8.85
N TYR A 156 3.03 -4.53 7.83
CA TYR A 156 2.07 -5.63 7.70
C TYR A 156 2.16 -6.37 6.38
N ARG A 157 2.66 -5.70 5.34
CA ARG A 157 2.78 -6.26 4.01
C ARG A 157 4.00 -5.69 3.32
N GLY A 158 4.73 -6.58 2.67
CA GLY A 158 5.68 -6.21 1.66
C GLY A 158 5.09 -6.17 0.26
N THR A 159 5.52 -5.21 -0.55
CA THR A 159 5.28 -5.19 -1.99
C THR A 159 6.52 -4.69 -2.74
N THR A 160 6.78 -5.26 -3.91
CA THR A 160 7.93 -4.90 -4.72
C THR A 160 7.66 -5.15 -6.21
N VAL A 161 8.35 -4.39 -7.05
CA VAL A 161 8.38 -4.64 -8.49
C VAL A 161 9.40 -5.74 -8.77
N VAL A 162 9.04 -6.70 -9.61
CA VAL A 162 9.87 -7.83 -10.04
C VAL A 162 9.98 -7.84 -11.56
N LEU A 163 10.85 -8.70 -12.10
CA LEU A 163 10.72 -9.13 -13.49
C LEU A 163 9.73 -10.29 -13.55
N ALA A 164 8.60 -10.09 -14.22
CA ALA A 164 7.72 -11.17 -14.65
C ALA A 164 8.17 -11.63 -16.04
N TYR A 165 8.34 -12.93 -16.24
CA TYR A 165 8.85 -13.48 -17.50
C TYR A 165 8.24 -14.84 -17.83
N ASP A 166 8.09 -15.14 -19.12
CA ASP A 166 7.69 -16.48 -19.57
C ASP A 166 8.88 -17.44 -19.50
N SER A 167 8.86 -18.38 -18.54
CA SER A 167 9.93 -19.36 -18.36
C SER A 167 10.00 -20.43 -19.47
N ALA A 168 9.00 -20.50 -20.35
CA ALA A 168 9.11 -21.29 -21.57
C ALA A 168 10.12 -20.66 -22.55
N LYS A 169 10.24 -19.32 -22.56
CA LYS A 169 11.08 -18.54 -23.48
C LYS A 169 12.38 -18.07 -22.83
N VAL A 170 12.32 -17.60 -21.59
CA VAL A 170 13.49 -17.10 -20.85
C VAL A 170 13.95 -18.13 -19.82
N LYS A 171 14.98 -18.92 -20.18
CA LYS A 171 15.55 -19.95 -19.29
C LYS A 171 16.46 -19.38 -18.21
N ASN A 172 17.22 -18.35 -18.56
CA ASN A 172 18.19 -17.71 -17.68
C ASN A 172 17.79 -16.24 -17.47
N PRO A 173 16.80 -15.95 -16.61
CA PRO A 173 16.34 -14.58 -16.42
C PRO A 173 17.42 -13.74 -15.70
N PRO A 174 17.56 -12.45 -16.04
CA PRO A 174 18.55 -11.56 -15.44
C PRO A 174 18.50 -11.52 -13.92
N LYS A 175 19.68 -11.48 -13.29
CA LYS A 175 19.89 -11.33 -11.84
C LYS A 175 20.49 -9.99 -11.47
N THR A 176 20.98 -9.22 -12.44
CA THR A 176 21.49 -7.86 -12.23
C THR A 176 20.90 -6.89 -13.24
N ALA A 177 20.94 -5.59 -12.92
CA ALA A 177 20.54 -4.56 -13.88
C ALA A 177 21.37 -4.61 -15.17
N LYS A 178 22.67 -4.91 -15.06
CA LYS A 178 23.57 -5.05 -16.21
C LYS A 178 23.13 -6.20 -17.14
N GLU A 179 22.83 -7.36 -16.57
CA GLU A 179 22.29 -8.51 -17.31
C GLU A 179 20.94 -8.18 -17.94
N LEU A 180 20.08 -7.44 -17.24
CA LEU A 180 18.78 -7.03 -17.77
C LEU A 180 18.94 -6.16 -19.02
N TYR A 181 19.82 -5.14 -18.97
CA TYR A 181 20.04 -4.27 -20.12
C TYR A 181 20.71 -5.01 -21.29
N ALA A 182 21.59 -5.96 -21.01
CA ALA A 182 22.16 -6.83 -22.03
C ALA A 182 21.09 -7.74 -22.66
N TRP A 183 20.23 -8.34 -21.84
CA TRP A 183 19.12 -9.18 -22.30
C TRP A 183 18.15 -8.40 -23.18
N ILE A 184 17.78 -7.18 -22.76
CA ILE A 184 16.92 -6.28 -23.55
C ILE A 184 17.51 -6.03 -24.94
N LYS A 185 18.80 -5.70 -25.02
CA LYS A 185 19.48 -5.42 -26.30
C LYS A 185 19.58 -6.66 -27.20
N ALA A 186 19.79 -7.83 -26.59
CA ALA A 186 19.89 -9.09 -27.31
C ALA A 186 18.53 -9.63 -27.80
N ASN A 187 17.43 -9.17 -27.21
CA ASN A 187 16.07 -9.65 -27.51
C ASN A 187 15.16 -8.48 -27.92
N PRO A 188 15.41 -7.84 -29.09
CA PRO A 188 14.67 -6.66 -29.50
C PRO A 188 13.18 -6.95 -29.65
N GLY A 189 12.34 -6.08 -29.08
CA GLY A 189 10.89 -6.21 -29.10
C GLY A 189 10.31 -7.15 -28.03
N LYS A 190 11.15 -7.85 -27.25
CA LYS A 190 10.72 -8.85 -26.27
C LYS A 190 10.60 -8.34 -24.83
N PHE A 191 10.93 -7.07 -24.61
CA PHE A 191 10.75 -6.39 -23.34
C PHE A 191 9.80 -5.20 -23.48
N ALA A 192 8.89 -5.03 -22.52
CA ALA A 192 8.07 -3.83 -22.40
C ALA A 192 8.05 -3.33 -20.96
N TYR A 193 7.92 -2.03 -20.80
CA TYR A 193 7.52 -1.39 -19.54
C TYR A 193 6.50 -0.28 -19.85
N ASN A 194 5.58 -0.02 -18.92
CA ASN A 194 4.54 0.98 -19.11
C ASN A 194 5.12 2.39 -18.98
N THR A 195 4.44 3.41 -19.52
CA THR A 195 4.87 4.80 -19.29
C THR A 195 4.95 5.08 -17.78
N PRO A 196 6.05 5.67 -17.26
CA PRO A 196 6.23 5.86 -15.83
C PRO A 196 5.10 6.64 -15.15
N GLU A 197 4.51 7.62 -15.83
CA GLU A 197 3.37 8.40 -15.33
C GLU A 197 2.12 7.53 -15.10
N SER A 198 1.90 6.50 -15.92
CA SER A 198 0.67 5.71 -15.89
C SER A 198 0.71 4.50 -14.94
N GLY A 199 1.87 4.12 -14.41
CA GLY A 199 1.99 2.94 -13.56
C GLY A 199 3.35 2.74 -12.89
N GLY A 200 3.29 2.29 -11.64
CA GLY A 200 4.47 2.16 -10.77
C GLY A 200 5.52 1.14 -11.22
N ALA A 201 5.18 0.13 -12.02
CA ALA A 201 6.16 -0.88 -12.46
C ALA A 201 7.18 -0.27 -13.45
N GLY A 202 6.69 0.47 -14.45
CA GLY A 202 7.52 1.27 -15.36
C GLY A 202 8.31 2.36 -14.63
N ALA A 203 7.68 3.06 -13.67
CA ALA A 203 8.37 4.05 -12.85
C ALA A 203 9.52 3.44 -12.02
N ALA A 204 9.32 2.27 -11.42
CA ALA A 204 10.36 1.56 -10.67
C ALA A 204 11.52 1.11 -11.56
N PHE A 205 11.25 0.66 -12.80
CA PHE A 205 12.27 0.34 -13.79
C PHE A 205 13.11 1.57 -14.14
N VAL A 206 12.46 2.69 -14.48
CA VAL A 206 13.14 3.95 -14.82
C VAL A 206 13.94 4.50 -13.65
N GLN A 207 13.35 4.55 -12.44
CA GLN A 207 14.05 4.99 -11.24
C GLN A 207 15.27 4.11 -10.95
N THR A 208 15.13 2.78 -11.08
CA THR A 208 16.26 1.85 -10.89
C THR A 208 17.36 2.08 -11.92
N ALA A 209 17.00 2.26 -13.20
CA ALA A 209 17.96 2.51 -14.27
C ALA A 209 18.74 3.80 -14.07
N VAL A 210 18.10 4.84 -13.54
CA VAL A 210 18.74 6.12 -13.26
C VAL A 210 19.56 6.09 -11.99
N TYR A 211 18.96 5.67 -10.87
CA TYR A 211 19.60 5.73 -9.56
C TYR A 211 20.69 4.67 -9.34
N ASN A 212 20.82 3.67 -10.22
CA ASN A 212 21.98 2.77 -10.21
C ASN A 212 23.30 3.46 -10.58
N TYR A 213 23.25 4.67 -11.16
CA TYR A 213 24.43 5.48 -11.45
C TYR A 213 24.73 6.55 -10.39
N LEU A 214 23.90 6.67 -9.35
CA LEU A 214 24.04 7.66 -8.29
C LEU A 214 24.52 6.99 -6.99
N PRO A 215 25.09 7.76 -6.04
CA PRO A 215 25.35 7.27 -4.70
C PRO A 215 24.08 6.72 -4.03
N LYS A 216 24.19 5.67 -3.21
CA LYS A 216 23.05 5.01 -2.54
C LYS A 216 22.14 5.99 -1.78
N ALA A 217 22.71 7.02 -1.16
CA ALA A 217 21.98 8.04 -0.42
C ALA A 217 21.01 8.88 -1.27
N ALA A 218 21.22 8.96 -2.59
CA ALA A 218 20.35 9.72 -3.48
C ALA A 218 18.92 9.16 -3.52
N LEU A 219 18.76 7.84 -3.40
CA LEU A 219 17.45 7.18 -3.49
C LEU A 219 16.55 7.47 -2.27
N THR A 220 17.12 7.99 -1.19
CA THR A 220 16.41 8.35 0.04
C THR A 220 16.55 9.84 0.37
N SER A 221 16.75 10.67 -0.65
CA SER A 221 16.97 12.10 -0.52
C SER A 221 16.12 12.87 -1.53
N SER A 222 15.44 13.92 -1.05
CA SER A 222 14.68 14.86 -1.87
C SER A 222 15.50 16.08 -2.31
N ASP A 223 16.83 16.05 -2.14
CA ASP A 223 17.73 17.13 -2.51
C ASP A 223 17.81 17.26 -4.04
N THR A 224 17.42 18.44 -4.55
CA THR A 224 17.32 18.69 -6.00
C THR A 224 18.64 18.57 -6.75
N LYS A 225 19.78 18.59 -6.06
CA LYS A 225 21.09 18.36 -6.69
C LYS A 225 21.18 17.00 -7.41
N TRP A 226 20.42 16.00 -6.97
CA TRP A 226 20.45 14.67 -7.58
C TRP A 226 19.91 14.67 -9.01
N ALA A 227 18.99 15.59 -9.34
CA ALA A 227 18.44 15.72 -10.68
C ALA A 227 19.51 16.02 -11.74
N ASN A 228 20.55 16.76 -11.35
CA ASN A 228 21.68 17.10 -12.24
C ASN A 228 22.56 15.91 -12.61
N GLN A 229 22.39 14.76 -11.94
CA GLN A 229 23.20 13.54 -12.14
C GLN A 229 22.48 12.46 -12.95
N TRP A 230 21.24 12.69 -13.38
CA TRP A 230 20.42 11.69 -14.08
C TRP A 230 20.86 11.37 -15.51
N ASN A 231 21.69 12.22 -16.13
CA ASN A 231 22.06 12.13 -17.54
C ASN A 231 22.54 10.72 -17.95
N LYS A 232 23.40 10.09 -17.15
CA LYS A 232 23.94 8.76 -17.46
C LYS A 232 22.85 7.68 -17.54
N GLY A 233 21.91 7.72 -16.60
CA GLY A 233 20.77 6.80 -16.57
C GLY A 233 19.76 7.04 -17.69
N LEU A 234 19.48 8.29 -18.00
CA LEU A 234 18.59 8.66 -19.10
C LEU A 234 19.20 8.29 -20.46
N SER A 235 20.50 8.50 -20.65
CA SER A 235 21.22 8.03 -21.84
C SER A 235 21.18 6.51 -21.99
N LEU A 236 21.31 5.76 -20.89
CA LEU A 236 21.10 4.32 -20.90
C LEU A 236 19.70 3.97 -21.40
N LEU A 237 18.65 4.55 -20.82
CA LEU A 237 17.27 4.28 -21.21
C LEU A 237 17.00 4.63 -22.69
N LYS A 238 17.53 5.76 -23.19
CA LYS A 238 17.54 6.11 -24.61
C LYS A 238 18.19 5.03 -25.47
N SER A 239 19.33 4.49 -25.05
CA SER A 239 20.03 3.43 -25.78
C SER A 239 19.27 2.10 -25.84
N LEU A 240 18.32 1.87 -24.92
CA LEU A 240 17.46 0.69 -24.91
C LEU A 240 16.21 0.87 -25.79
N ASN A 241 15.86 2.11 -26.17
CA ASN A 241 14.60 2.45 -26.82
C ASN A 241 14.34 1.60 -28.08
N SER A 242 15.35 1.45 -28.94
CA SER A 242 15.24 0.68 -30.19
C SER A 242 14.97 -0.82 -29.99
N SER A 243 15.23 -1.34 -28.79
CA SER A 243 15.04 -2.74 -28.39
C SER A 243 13.74 -2.99 -27.62
N MET A 244 12.98 -1.93 -27.28
CA MET A 244 11.68 -2.06 -26.63
C MET A 244 10.65 -2.70 -27.56
N TYR A 245 9.55 -3.17 -26.95
CA TYR A 245 8.35 -3.63 -27.66
C TYR A 245 7.93 -2.66 -28.76
N LYS A 246 7.54 -3.22 -29.91
CA LYS A 246 7.10 -2.48 -31.07
C LYS A 246 5.72 -2.93 -31.51
N SER A 247 4.91 -1.97 -31.95
CA SER A 247 3.66 -2.22 -32.66
C SER A 247 3.62 -1.30 -33.89
N GLY A 248 3.24 -1.84 -35.05
CA GLY A 248 3.25 -1.08 -36.30
C GLY A 248 4.62 -0.51 -36.67
N GLY A 249 5.70 -1.20 -36.32
CA GLY A 249 7.09 -0.78 -36.60
C GLY A 249 7.65 0.32 -35.67
N LYS A 250 6.81 0.93 -34.83
CA LYS A 250 7.23 1.93 -33.84
C LYS A 250 7.37 1.31 -32.46
N VAL A 251 8.27 1.85 -31.64
CA VAL A 251 8.31 1.53 -30.21
C VAL A 251 6.95 1.90 -29.60
N VAL A 252 6.48 1.14 -28.61
CA VAL A 252 5.28 1.50 -27.85
C VAL A 252 5.54 1.24 -26.37
N TYR A 253 5.28 2.25 -25.55
CA TYR A 253 5.21 2.11 -24.09
C TYR A 253 3.74 1.94 -23.70
N PRO A 254 3.31 0.75 -23.23
CA PRO A 254 1.92 0.53 -22.90
C PRO A 254 1.43 1.45 -21.78
N ASN A 255 0.13 1.74 -21.78
CA ASN A 255 -0.50 2.52 -20.72
C ASN A 255 -0.85 1.61 -19.53
N LYS A 256 -0.53 2.07 -18.31
CA LYS A 256 -0.75 1.37 -17.03
C LYS A 256 0.01 0.04 -16.91
N ASN A 257 0.16 -0.45 -15.68
CA ASN A 257 0.74 -1.78 -15.42
C ASN A 257 -0.02 -2.91 -16.14
N GLN A 258 -1.33 -2.75 -16.36
CA GLN A 258 -2.15 -3.74 -17.04
C GLN A 258 -1.74 -3.89 -18.52
N GLY A 259 -1.40 -2.80 -19.21
CA GLY A 259 -1.03 -2.86 -20.62
C GLY A 259 0.19 -3.75 -20.87
N THR A 260 1.23 -3.66 -20.04
CA THR A 260 2.40 -4.55 -20.17
C THR A 260 2.09 -5.98 -19.76
N MET A 261 1.25 -6.17 -18.73
CA MET A 261 0.78 -7.49 -18.33
C MET A 261 0.01 -8.19 -19.45
N ASP A 262 -0.83 -7.48 -20.19
CA ASP A 262 -1.57 -8.02 -21.33
C ASP A 262 -0.63 -8.43 -22.47
N LEU A 263 0.42 -7.64 -22.75
CA LEU A 263 1.44 -8.04 -23.73
C LEU A 263 2.13 -9.35 -23.32
N LEU A 264 2.45 -9.51 -22.03
CA LEU A 264 3.07 -10.73 -21.52
C LEU A 264 2.08 -11.91 -21.56
N ALA A 265 0.83 -11.70 -21.16
CA ALA A 265 -0.23 -12.72 -21.19
C ALA A 265 -0.45 -13.27 -22.60
N ASN A 266 -0.42 -12.38 -23.60
CA ASN A 266 -0.60 -12.71 -25.01
C ASN A 266 0.69 -13.20 -25.70
N GLY A 267 1.82 -13.30 -24.97
CA GLY A 267 3.11 -13.72 -25.53
C GLY A 267 3.73 -12.75 -26.54
N GLN A 268 3.27 -11.49 -26.57
CA GLN A 268 3.83 -10.44 -27.44
C GLN A 268 5.19 -9.95 -26.93
N VAL A 269 5.40 -10.03 -25.62
CA VAL A 269 6.70 -9.85 -24.96
C VAL A 269 6.98 -11.03 -24.06
N GLU A 270 8.25 -11.21 -23.70
CA GLU A 270 8.71 -12.37 -22.92
C GLU A 270 9.07 -11.98 -21.48
N MET A 271 9.26 -10.68 -21.23
CA MET A 271 9.61 -10.14 -19.91
C MET A 271 9.16 -8.70 -19.74
N ILE A 272 8.68 -8.37 -18.54
CA ILE A 272 8.28 -7.01 -18.14
C ILE A 272 8.67 -6.75 -16.68
N PRO A 273 8.87 -5.49 -16.26
CA PRO A 273 8.75 -5.14 -14.86
C PRO A 273 7.25 -5.20 -14.48
N ALA A 274 6.93 -5.81 -13.34
CA ALA A 274 5.57 -5.92 -12.84
C ALA A 274 5.54 -5.88 -11.32
N TRP A 275 4.46 -5.36 -10.74
CA TRP A 275 4.21 -5.54 -9.31
C TRP A 275 3.98 -7.02 -9.03
N GLN A 276 4.66 -7.55 -8.00
CA GLN A 276 4.53 -8.95 -7.64
C GLN A 276 3.08 -9.32 -7.29
N ASP A 277 2.35 -8.46 -6.57
CA ASP A 277 0.99 -8.74 -6.14
C ASP A 277 0.04 -8.85 -7.34
N MET A 278 0.13 -7.92 -8.29
CA MET A 278 -0.59 -7.99 -9.56
C MET A 278 -0.26 -9.26 -10.35
N THR A 279 1.02 -9.63 -10.42
CA THR A 279 1.46 -10.84 -11.14
C THR A 279 0.91 -12.11 -10.48
N THR A 280 0.93 -12.16 -9.15
CA THR A 280 0.42 -13.28 -8.35
C THR A 280 -1.09 -13.41 -8.52
N MET A 281 -1.83 -12.30 -8.44
CA MET A 281 -3.29 -12.31 -8.64
C MET A 281 -3.65 -12.78 -10.06
N ALA A 282 -2.92 -12.33 -11.09
CA ALA A 282 -3.15 -12.77 -12.46
C ALA A 282 -2.83 -14.27 -12.69
N LEU A 283 -1.79 -14.79 -12.04
CA LEU A 283 -1.49 -16.23 -12.03
C LEU A 283 -2.58 -17.04 -11.32
N THR A 284 -3.06 -16.56 -10.17
CA THR A 284 -4.15 -17.21 -9.42
C THR A 284 -5.48 -17.17 -10.19
N ALA A 285 -5.77 -16.07 -10.88
CA ALA A 285 -6.95 -15.92 -11.72
C ALA A 285 -6.85 -16.67 -13.07
N GLY A 286 -5.67 -17.20 -13.43
CA GLY A 286 -5.43 -17.86 -14.71
C GLY A 286 -5.38 -16.93 -15.91
N THR A 287 -5.31 -15.61 -15.71
CA THR A 287 -5.19 -14.62 -16.78
C THR A 287 -3.75 -14.45 -17.26
N LEU A 288 -2.77 -14.85 -16.44
CA LEU A 288 -1.40 -15.11 -16.90
C LEU A 288 -1.17 -16.61 -17.14
N PRO A 289 -0.40 -16.98 -18.18
CA PRO A 289 0.04 -18.36 -18.38
C PRO A 289 0.81 -18.89 -17.17
N LYS A 290 0.61 -20.18 -16.84
CA LYS A 290 1.33 -20.86 -15.75
C LYS A 290 2.86 -20.92 -15.96
N THR A 291 3.33 -20.66 -17.17
CA THR A 291 4.76 -20.58 -17.50
C THR A 291 5.38 -19.27 -17.02
N VAL A 292 4.59 -18.26 -16.70
CA VAL A 292 5.09 -16.99 -16.16
C VAL A 292 5.63 -17.20 -14.75
N LYS A 293 6.87 -16.74 -14.54
CA LYS A 293 7.56 -16.75 -13.26
C LYS A 293 8.04 -15.34 -12.92
N MET A 294 8.40 -15.13 -11.66
CA MET A 294 8.97 -13.88 -11.17
C MET A 294 10.43 -14.06 -10.78
N THR A 295 11.25 -13.03 -10.98
CA THR A 295 12.60 -12.92 -10.39
C THR A 295 12.87 -11.49 -9.94
N GLN A 296 13.70 -11.34 -8.92
CA GLN A 296 14.35 -10.07 -8.60
C GLN A 296 15.70 -9.95 -9.31
N ILE A 297 16.14 -8.69 -9.47
CA ILE A 297 17.53 -8.35 -9.78
C ILE A 297 18.22 -7.82 -8.51
N SER A 298 19.55 -7.71 -8.52
CA SER A 298 20.33 -7.08 -7.47
C SER A 298 21.11 -5.86 -8.02
N PRO A 299 21.00 -4.67 -7.39
CA PRO A 299 20.00 -4.31 -6.39
C PRO A 299 18.57 -4.47 -6.92
N ALA A 300 17.62 -4.79 -6.03
CA ALA A 300 16.20 -4.95 -6.38
C ALA A 300 15.61 -3.69 -7.01
N PHE A 301 14.51 -3.86 -7.75
CA PHE A 301 13.64 -2.72 -8.04
C PHE A 301 13.05 -2.18 -6.75
N THR A 302 12.48 -0.98 -6.85
CA THR A 302 11.88 -0.34 -5.68
C THR A 302 10.64 -1.09 -5.20
N GLY A 303 10.48 -1.06 -3.89
CA GLY A 303 9.38 -1.65 -3.15
C GLY A 303 9.22 -0.95 -1.82
N ASN A 304 8.14 -1.26 -1.11
CA ASN A 304 7.77 -0.59 0.12
C ASN A 304 7.23 -1.59 1.13
N LEU A 305 7.32 -1.19 2.39
CA LEU A 305 6.67 -1.86 3.50
C LEU A 305 5.41 -1.07 3.85
N ASP A 306 4.27 -1.59 3.40
CA ASP A 306 2.98 -1.09 3.85
C ASP A 306 2.84 -1.39 5.34
N SER A 307 2.57 -0.35 6.12
CA SER A 307 2.66 -0.35 7.57
C SER A 307 1.44 0.32 8.20
N LEU A 308 1.31 0.13 9.51
CA LEU A 308 0.37 0.81 10.38
C LEU A 308 1.12 1.88 11.18
N VAL A 309 0.51 3.05 11.38
CA VAL A 309 1.04 4.10 12.28
C VAL A 309 -0.07 4.80 13.05
N ILE A 310 0.25 5.24 14.27
CA ILE A 310 -0.67 5.91 15.19
C ILE A 310 -0.51 7.43 15.04
N PRO A 311 -1.53 8.16 14.53
CA PRO A 311 -1.52 9.62 14.54
C PRO A 311 -1.59 10.18 15.97
N SER A 312 -0.90 11.28 16.22
CA SER A 312 -0.89 11.95 17.54
C SER A 312 -2.18 12.66 17.93
N ILE A 313 -3.19 12.58 17.05
CA ILE A 313 -4.51 13.16 17.26
C ILE A 313 -5.58 12.08 17.41
N GLY A 314 -5.21 10.80 17.40
CA GLY A 314 -6.14 9.69 17.65
C GLY A 314 -6.66 9.67 19.10
N SER A 315 -7.70 8.89 19.33
CA SER A 315 -8.39 8.77 20.62
C SER A 315 -8.17 7.42 21.31
N ASN A 316 -7.80 6.38 20.55
CA ASN A 316 -7.69 5.00 21.05
C ASN A 316 -6.35 4.32 20.73
N LYS A 317 -5.27 4.82 21.34
CA LYS A 317 -3.92 4.25 21.17
C LYS A 317 -3.83 2.76 21.53
N LYS A 318 -4.40 2.35 22.66
CA LYS A 318 -4.35 0.93 23.11
C LYS A 318 -5.03 0.00 22.11
N GLY A 319 -6.18 0.42 21.58
CA GLY A 319 -6.86 -0.33 20.54
C GLY A 319 -6.09 -0.35 19.22
N ALA A 320 -5.44 0.75 18.84
CA ALA A 320 -4.55 0.78 17.67
C ALA A 320 -3.37 -0.19 17.82
N GLU A 321 -2.74 -0.26 19.00
CA GLU A 321 -1.66 -1.21 19.31
C GLU A 321 -2.15 -2.67 19.28
N ALA A 322 -3.38 -2.93 19.74
CA ALA A 322 -4.00 -4.25 19.63
C ALA A 322 -4.20 -4.67 18.16
N VAL A 323 -4.60 -3.74 17.29
CA VAL A 323 -4.72 -3.98 15.84
C VAL A 323 -3.35 -4.23 15.21
N MET A 324 -2.35 -3.42 15.54
CA MET A 324 -0.95 -3.65 15.12
C MET A 324 -0.45 -5.05 15.52
N ASN A 325 -0.76 -5.48 16.75
CA ASN A 325 -0.40 -6.80 17.24
C ASN A 325 -1.10 -7.92 16.47
N PHE A 326 -2.39 -7.78 16.21
CA PHE A 326 -3.16 -8.75 15.43
C PHE A 326 -2.65 -8.86 13.98
N MET A 327 -2.25 -7.75 13.38
CA MET A 327 -1.77 -7.69 12.01
C MET A 327 -0.49 -8.54 11.76
N LEU A 328 0.32 -8.71 12.81
CA LEU A 328 1.51 -9.58 12.82
C LEU A 328 1.20 -11.04 13.20
N SER A 329 -0.07 -11.41 13.35
CA SER A 329 -0.47 -12.79 13.63
C SER A 329 -0.44 -13.65 12.37
N LYS A 330 -0.26 -14.96 12.54
CA LYS A 330 -0.41 -15.97 11.48
C LYS A 330 -1.74 -15.82 10.73
N LYS A 331 -2.84 -15.60 11.46
CA LYS A 331 -4.19 -15.46 10.86
C LYS A 331 -4.25 -14.24 9.93
N ALA A 332 -3.82 -13.08 10.40
CA ALA A 332 -3.82 -11.86 9.60
C ALA A 332 -2.90 -11.99 8.37
N GLN A 333 -1.69 -12.52 8.55
CA GLN A 333 -0.73 -12.67 7.46
C GLN A 333 -1.22 -13.64 6.37
N ASN A 334 -1.91 -14.73 6.73
CA ASN A 334 -2.54 -15.61 5.74
C ASN A 334 -3.66 -14.91 4.96
N ILE A 335 -4.52 -14.14 5.64
CA ILE A 335 -5.56 -13.32 4.97
C ILE A 335 -4.91 -12.37 3.95
N LEU A 336 -3.84 -11.68 4.33
CA LEU A 336 -3.15 -10.74 3.45
C LEU A 336 -2.49 -11.42 2.23
N VAL A 337 -1.90 -12.60 2.42
CA VAL A 337 -1.36 -13.40 1.30
C VAL A 337 -2.47 -13.82 0.34
N ASP A 338 -3.62 -14.26 0.86
CA ASP A 338 -4.74 -14.70 0.01
C ASP A 338 -5.45 -13.56 -0.73
N THR A 339 -5.58 -12.41 -0.09
CA THR A 339 -6.43 -11.32 -0.57
C THR A 339 -5.67 -10.27 -1.35
N MET A 340 -4.39 -10.08 -1.02
CA MET A 340 -3.57 -9.00 -1.55
C MET A 340 -2.25 -9.51 -2.14
N ALA A 341 -2.05 -10.83 -2.19
CA ALA A 341 -0.77 -11.44 -2.54
C ALA A 341 0.40 -10.82 -1.76
N ALA A 342 0.16 -10.44 -0.50
CA ALA A 342 1.13 -9.74 0.32
C ALA A 342 2.39 -10.58 0.51
N ILE A 343 3.56 -9.98 0.36
CA ILE A 343 4.79 -10.59 0.86
C ILE A 343 4.71 -10.52 2.39
N PRO A 344 4.66 -11.66 3.10
CA PRO A 344 4.45 -11.67 4.54
C PRO A 344 5.65 -11.05 5.25
N VAL A 345 5.38 -10.37 6.36
CA VAL A 345 6.40 -9.75 7.22
C VAL A 345 6.84 -10.67 8.36
N ILE A 346 6.17 -11.82 8.53
CA ILE A 346 6.57 -12.88 9.47
C ILE A 346 7.32 -14.02 8.75
N ASP A 347 7.77 -15.03 9.49
CA ASP A 347 8.38 -16.22 8.88
C ASP A 347 7.40 -16.88 7.88
N GLN A 348 7.84 -17.09 6.64
CA GLN A 348 7.04 -17.70 5.59
C GLN A 348 6.62 -19.14 5.94
N LYS A 349 7.31 -19.83 6.84
CA LYS A 349 6.91 -21.16 7.36
C LYS A 349 5.58 -21.11 8.12
N GLU A 350 5.18 -19.95 8.62
CA GLU A 350 3.89 -19.76 9.28
C GLU A 350 2.74 -19.51 8.30
N ILE A 351 3.02 -19.36 7.00
CA ILE A 351 1.98 -19.13 5.99
C ILE A 351 1.52 -20.47 5.43
N THR A 352 0.22 -20.72 5.53
CA THR A 352 -0.45 -21.93 5.05
C THR A 352 -1.19 -21.72 3.72
N SER A 353 -1.28 -20.48 3.24
CA SER A 353 -1.86 -20.16 1.94
C SER A 353 -1.09 -20.81 0.79
N ASP A 354 -1.82 -21.45 -0.13
CA ASP A 354 -1.25 -21.99 -1.38
C ASP A 354 -0.66 -20.90 -2.28
N ASN A 355 -1.08 -19.64 -2.14
CA ASN A 355 -0.54 -18.52 -2.90
C ASN A 355 0.92 -18.19 -2.49
N LEU A 356 1.39 -18.70 -1.35
CA LEU A 356 2.79 -18.56 -0.92
C LEU A 356 3.76 -19.07 -1.99
N LYS A 357 3.36 -20.09 -2.79
CA LYS A 357 4.19 -20.64 -3.87
C LYS A 357 4.65 -19.61 -4.89
N TYR A 358 3.86 -18.55 -5.11
CA TYR A 358 4.18 -17.50 -6.08
C TYR A 358 5.16 -16.45 -5.53
N ILE A 359 5.18 -16.25 -4.22
CA ILE A 359 6.03 -15.24 -3.56
C ILE A 359 7.24 -15.85 -2.84
N LYS A 360 7.38 -17.17 -2.89
CA LYS A 360 8.51 -17.89 -2.32
C LYS A 360 9.82 -17.37 -2.91
N GLY A 361 10.72 -16.92 -2.03
CA GLY A 361 12.01 -16.34 -2.41
C GLY A 361 12.03 -14.81 -2.49
N LEU A 362 10.89 -14.14 -2.34
CA LEU A 362 10.83 -12.70 -2.10
C LEU A 362 10.79 -12.44 -0.60
N ASN A 363 11.63 -11.53 -0.11
CA ASN A 363 11.71 -11.19 1.29
C ASN A 363 11.61 -9.68 1.48
N ALA A 364 10.75 -9.28 2.43
CA ALA A 364 10.55 -7.89 2.83
C ALA A 364 11.85 -7.15 3.19
N LYS A 365 12.85 -7.86 3.70
CA LYS A 365 14.17 -7.29 4.05
C LYS A 365 15.03 -6.89 2.84
N ASP A 366 14.75 -7.46 1.67
CA ASP A 366 15.56 -7.29 0.45
C ASP A 366 15.04 -6.15 -0.43
N PHE A 367 13.96 -5.48 -0.03
CA PHE A 367 13.37 -4.41 -0.81
C PHE A 367 14.24 -3.16 -0.84
N ARG A 368 14.29 -2.56 -2.02
CA ARG A 368 15.00 -1.31 -2.22
C ARG A 368 14.07 -0.14 -1.92
N PHE A 369 14.17 0.38 -0.71
CA PHE A 369 13.45 1.57 -0.30
C PHE A 369 13.82 2.80 -1.12
N SER A 370 12.81 3.62 -1.43
CA SER A 370 12.96 4.88 -2.14
C SER A 370 12.10 5.97 -1.51
N SER A 371 12.70 7.14 -1.31
CA SER A 371 12.06 8.33 -0.75
C SER A 371 12.72 9.57 -1.34
N THR A 372 12.36 9.88 -2.58
CA THR A 372 12.95 10.97 -3.36
C THR A 372 12.07 12.23 -3.41
N GLY A 373 10.89 12.21 -2.78
CA GLY A 373 9.92 13.31 -2.81
C GLY A 373 9.57 13.73 -4.24
N ASN A 374 9.51 15.04 -4.49
CA ASN A 374 9.16 15.61 -5.80
C ASN A 374 10.12 15.22 -6.94
N LEU A 375 11.31 14.70 -6.63
CA LEU A 375 12.23 14.20 -7.65
C LEU A 375 11.68 12.98 -8.39
N ALA A 376 10.79 12.19 -7.78
CA ALA A 376 10.12 11.11 -8.49
C ALA A 376 9.29 11.67 -9.67
N THR A 377 8.49 12.70 -9.42
CA THR A 377 7.68 13.38 -10.44
C THR A 377 8.55 14.05 -11.50
N GLN A 378 9.63 14.75 -11.08
CA GLN A 378 10.55 15.39 -12.03
C GLN A 378 11.27 14.38 -12.92
N LEU A 379 11.62 13.21 -12.39
CA LEU A 379 12.23 12.14 -13.19
C LEU A 379 11.27 11.61 -14.25
N ILE A 380 9.98 11.44 -13.89
CA ILE A 380 8.93 11.03 -14.84
C ILE A 380 8.81 12.06 -15.97
N GLN A 381 8.67 13.35 -15.64
CA GLN A 381 8.60 14.43 -16.62
C GLN A 381 9.83 14.48 -17.55
N LYS A 382 11.03 14.26 -17.00
CA LYS A 382 12.27 14.20 -17.78
C LYS A 382 12.31 12.97 -18.68
N TRP A 383 11.83 11.82 -18.22
CA TRP A 383 11.66 10.64 -19.06
C TRP A 383 10.67 10.90 -20.21
N ASP A 384 9.52 11.52 -19.93
CA ASP A 384 8.50 11.81 -20.95
C ASP A 384 9.05 12.75 -22.03
N SER A 385 9.71 13.84 -21.64
CA SER A 385 10.31 14.79 -22.56
C SER A 385 11.44 14.21 -23.42
N GLU A 386 12.28 13.35 -22.85
CA GLU A 386 13.51 12.89 -23.50
C GLU A 386 13.38 11.53 -24.21
N ILE A 387 12.39 10.72 -23.83
CA ILE A 387 12.23 9.34 -24.29
C ILE A 387 10.80 9.13 -24.78
N GLY A 388 9.79 9.42 -23.94
CA GLY A 388 8.38 9.17 -24.26
C GLY A 388 7.88 9.93 -25.51
N ASN A 389 8.26 11.20 -25.66
CA ASN A 389 7.84 12.06 -26.77
C ASN A 389 8.46 11.69 -28.12
N GLY A 390 9.55 10.92 -28.15
CA GLY A 390 10.19 10.43 -29.38
C GLY A 390 9.50 9.22 -30.01
N VAL A 391 8.36 8.80 -29.47
CA VAL A 391 7.65 7.55 -29.80
C VAL A 391 6.25 7.80 -30.41
N LYS A 392 5.87 9.05 -30.66
CA LYS A 392 4.58 9.40 -31.28
C LYS A 392 4.48 8.99 -32.77
#